data_AF-A0A1C4X9X3-F1
#
_entry.id   AF-A0A1C4X9X3-F1
#
_cell.length_a   1.000
_cell.length_b   1.000
_cell.length_c   1.000
_cell.angle_alpha   90.00
_cell.angle_beta   90.00
_cell.angle_gamma   90.00
#
_symmetry.space_group_name_H-M   'P 1'
#
loop_
_entity.id
_entity.type
_entity.pdbx_description
1 polymer ?
#
loop_
_entity_poly.entity_id
_entity_poly.type
_entity_poly.pdbx_seq_one_letter_code
_entity_poly.pdbx_strand_id
1 'polypeptide(L)'
;MVDAAPVTHPAGRCLDVPSQSQSNGTQLALWDCNSGTNQQWNVNTDGTITGVQSGLCLTPHGSGTANGTLMVLSSCTGGNSRKWTRS
;
A
#
# COMPACT_ATOMS: atom_id res chain seq x y z
N MET A 1 3.51 -14.45 8.90
CA MET A 1 2.97 -13.67 7.75
C MET A 1 1.49 -13.57 8.01
N VAL A 2 0.94 -12.37 8.23
CA VAL A 2 -0.49 -12.22 8.57
C VAL A 2 -1.25 -11.77 7.32
N ASP A 3 -2.21 -12.60 6.94
CA ASP A 3 -3.33 -12.45 6.01
C ASP A 3 -3.22 -11.37 4.92
N ALA A 4 -2.98 -11.84 3.70
CA ALA A 4 -3.20 -11.06 2.48
C ALA A 4 -4.70 -10.77 2.33
N ALA A 5 -5.09 -9.51 2.43
CA ALA A 5 -6.48 -9.10 2.29
C ALA A 5 -6.60 -7.74 1.59
N PRO A 6 -7.74 -7.45 0.97
CA PRO A 6 -8.03 -6.09 0.50
C PRO A 6 -8.15 -5.12 1.68
N VAL A 7 -7.53 -3.94 1.53
CA VAL A 7 -7.80 -2.80 2.42
C VAL A 7 -9.02 -2.07 1.85
N THR A 8 -10.16 -2.18 2.53
CA THR A 8 -11.44 -1.65 2.07
C THR A 8 -11.78 -0.30 2.71
N HIS A 9 -12.33 0.59 1.89
CA HIS A 9 -12.97 1.83 2.30
C HIS A 9 -14.47 1.58 2.53
N PRO A 10 -15.11 2.22 3.53
CA PRO A 10 -16.54 2.05 3.81
C PRO A 10 -17.49 2.31 2.63
N ALA A 11 -17.05 3.10 1.64
CA ALA A 11 -17.80 3.32 0.39
C ALA A 11 -17.72 2.15 -0.62
N GLY A 12 -17.24 0.96 -0.22
CA GLY A 12 -17.16 -0.22 -1.09
C GLY A 12 -16.02 -0.20 -2.10
N ARG A 13 -14.94 0.54 -1.81
CA ARG A 13 -13.74 0.64 -2.65
C ARG A 13 -12.51 0.03 -1.99
N CYS A 14 -11.53 -0.36 -2.78
CA CYS A 14 -10.31 -1.00 -2.32
C CYS A 14 -9.09 -0.10 -2.59
N LEU A 15 -8.09 -0.15 -1.69
CA LEU A 15 -6.77 0.41 -1.96
C LEU A 15 -6.13 -0.37 -3.11
N ASP A 16 -5.86 0.32 -4.19
CA ASP A 16 -5.51 -0.25 -5.49
C ASP A 16 -4.18 0.32 -6.00
N VAL A 17 -3.41 -0.55 -6.67
CA VAL A 17 -2.29 -0.14 -7.51
C VAL A 17 -2.78 -0.01 -8.97
N PRO A 18 -2.90 1.22 -9.52
CA PRO A 18 -3.49 1.44 -10.83
C PRO A 18 -2.75 0.69 -11.93
N SER A 19 -3.53 0.11 -12.85
CA SER A 19 -3.03 -0.68 -13.99
C SER A 19 -2.09 -1.82 -13.58
N GLN A 20 -2.17 -2.29 -12.33
CA GLN A 20 -1.32 -3.36 -11.81
C GLN A 20 0.19 -3.06 -11.89
N SER A 21 0.56 -1.78 -11.87
CA SER A 21 1.96 -1.36 -11.94
C SER A 21 2.78 -1.94 -10.78
N GLN A 22 4.02 -2.34 -11.05
CA GLN A 22 4.94 -2.85 -10.02
C GLN A 22 6.14 -1.92 -9.83
N SER A 23 6.02 -0.68 -10.31
CA SER A 23 7.10 0.30 -10.30
C SER A 23 7.10 1.14 -9.03
N ASN A 24 8.29 1.43 -8.52
CA ASN A 24 8.50 2.46 -7.50
C ASN A 24 7.91 3.81 -7.95
N GLY A 25 7.32 4.54 -7.01
CA GLY A 25 6.67 5.82 -7.26
C GLY A 25 5.25 5.72 -7.81
N THR A 26 4.73 4.52 -8.09
CA THR A 26 3.33 4.35 -8.48
C THR A 26 2.41 4.86 -7.37
N GLN A 27 1.64 5.90 -7.66
CA GLN A 27 0.63 6.43 -6.74
C GLN A 27 -0.54 5.46 -6.61
N LEU A 28 -0.97 5.22 -5.38
CA LEU A 28 -2.12 4.37 -5.08
C LEU A 28 -3.44 5.14 -5.25
N ALA A 29 -4.50 4.39 -5.52
CA ALA A 29 -5.84 4.93 -5.70
C ALA A 29 -6.86 4.15 -4.87
N LEU A 30 -8.07 4.71 -4.77
CA LEU A 30 -9.26 3.94 -4.43
C LEU A 30 -9.95 3.53 -5.73
N TRP A 31 -10.13 2.22 -5.91
CA TRP A 31 -10.81 1.66 -7.07
C TRP A 31 -11.90 0.67 -6.65
N ASP A 32 -12.79 0.34 -7.57
CA ASP A 32 -13.81 -0.67 -7.32
C ASP A 32 -13.13 -2.01 -7.02
N CYS A 33 -13.59 -2.68 -5.96
CA CYS A 33 -12.99 -3.94 -5.52
C CYS A 33 -13.23 -5.03 -6.57
N ASN A 34 -12.17 -5.68 -7.04
CA ASN A 34 -12.24 -6.62 -8.17
C ASN A 34 -11.47 -7.93 -7.94
N SER A 35 -11.09 -8.23 -6.69
CA SER A 35 -10.30 -9.40 -6.28
C SER A 35 -8.88 -9.49 -6.86
N GLY A 36 -8.45 -8.51 -7.65
CA GLY A 36 -7.10 -8.43 -8.22
C GLY A 36 -6.02 -8.40 -7.14
N THR A 37 -4.89 -9.05 -7.39
CA THR A 37 -3.76 -9.11 -6.45
C THR A 37 -3.10 -7.74 -6.23
N ASN A 38 -3.31 -6.79 -7.16
CA ASN A 38 -2.93 -5.38 -7.03
C ASN A 38 -3.77 -4.61 -5.98
N GLN A 39 -4.83 -5.23 -5.45
CA GLN A 39 -5.66 -4.70 -4.36
C GLN A 39 -5.46 -5.44 -3.04
N GLN A 40 -4.58 -6.45 -3.00
CA GLN A 40 -4.32 -7.24 -1.81
C GLN A 40 -3.03 -6.79 -1.15
N TRP A 41 -3.05 -6.71 0.19
CA TRP A 41 -1.97 -6.15 0.98
C TRP A 41 -1.66 -7.07 2.16
N ASN A 42 -0.37 -7.29 2.43
CA ASN A 42 0.10 -7.95 3.65
C ASN A 42 0.41 -6.88 4.70
N VAL A 43 -0.11 -7.04 5.91
CA VAL A 43 0.21 -6.16 7.04
C VAL A 43 1.27 -6.84 7.89
N ASN A 44 2.55 -6.58 7.64
CA ASN A 44 3.62 -7.38 8.21
C ASN A 44 3.90 -7.06 9.68
N THR A 45 4.42 -8.04 10.42
CA THR A 45 4.78 -7.89 11.85
C THR A 45 5.92 -6.90 12.09
N ASP A 46 6.69 -6.58 11.06
CA ASP A 46 7.75 -5.57 11.12
C ASP A 46 7.20 -4.14 10.94
N GLY A 47 5.88 -3.98 10.78
CA GLY A 47 5.19 -2.70 10.58
C GLY A 47 5.08 -2.27 9.11
N THR A 48 5.67 -2.97 8.15
CA THR A 48 5.45 -2.65 6.72
C THR A 48 4.08 -3.12 6.26
N ILE A 49 3.52 -2.42 5.28
CA ILE A 49 2.38 -2.91 4.51
C ILE A 49 2.87 -3.13 3.08
N THR A 50 2.82 -4.37 2.57
CA THR A 50 3.34 -4.71 1.24
C THR A 50 2.22 -5.12 0.29
N GLY A 51 2.30 -4.66 -0.96
CA GLY A 51 1.41 -5.15 -2.01
C GLY A 51 1.71 -6.61 -2.33
N VAL A 52 0.68 -7.45 -2.38
CA VAL A 52 0.84 -8.88 -2.66
C VAL A 52 1.41 -9.11 -4.06
N GLN A 53 0.97 -8.33 -5.04
CA GLN A 53 1.46 -8.47 -6.42
C GLN A 53 2.89 -7.97 -6.63
N SER A 54 3.22 -6.78 -6.10
CA SER A 54 4.50 -6.12 -6.37
C SER A 54 5.59 -6.43 -5.35
N GLY A 55 5.23 -6.87 -4.15
CA GLY A 55 6.16 -6.98 -3.02
C GLY A 55 6.67 -5.62 -2.49
N LEU A 56 6.19 -4.51 -3.05
CA LEU A 56 6.62 -3.16 -2.66
C LEU A 56 5.81 -2.64 -1.46
N CYS A 57 6.41 -1.71 -0.72
CA CYS A 57 5.84 -1.14 0.48
C CYS A 57 4.96 0.08 0.18
N LEU A 58 3.82 0.15 0.87
CA LEU A 58 3.01 1.36 1.03
C LEU A 58 3.86 2.44 1.72
N THR A 59 4.17 3.52 1.00
CA THR A 59 5.15 4.53 1.43
C THR A 59 4.62 5.94 1.14
N PRO A 60 4.75 6.93 2.05
CA PRO A 60 4.52 8.33 1.75
C PRO A 60 5.52 8.81 0.71
N HIS A 61 5.05 9.50 -0.33
CA HIS A 61 5.91 10.00 -1.40
C HIS A 61 7.04 10.87 -0.83
N GLY A 62 8.29 10.54 -1.18
CA GLY A 62 9.47 11.25 -0.69
C GLY A 62 9.71 11.15 0.83
N SER A 63 9.06 10.21 1.54
CA SER A 63 9.02 10.17 3.01
C SER A 63 8.42 11.45 3.64
N GLY A 64 7.52 12.11 2.91
CA GLY A 64 6.85 13.32 3.38
C GLY A 64 5.97 13.09 4.60
N THR A 65 5.87 14.11 5.45
CA THR A 65 5.05 14.12 6.67
C THR A 65 3.99 15.22 6.67
N ALA A 66 4.01 16.10 5.67
CA ALA A 66 3.04 17.16 5.52
C ALA A 66 1.67 16.61 5.09
N ASN A 67 0.60 17.29 5.49
CA ASN A 67 -0.75 16.97 5.02
C ASN A 67 -0.82 16.99 3.49
N GLY A 68 -1.53 16.01 2.91
CA GLY A 68 -1.60 15.83 1.46
C GLY A 68 -0.44 15.06 0.85
N THR A 69 0.53 14.58 1.64
CA THR A 69 1.54 13.64 1.14
C THR A 69 0.86 12.40 0.56
N LEU A 70 1.11 12.15 -0.73
CA LEU A 70 0.51 11.05 -1.46
C LEU A 70 1.11 9.70 -1.06
N MET A 71 0.33 8.63 -1.18
CA MET A 71 0.79 7.26 -0.95
C MET A 71 1.23 6.62 -2.25
N VAL A 72 2.41 6.00 -2.23
CA VAL A 72 3.02 5.34 -3.38
C VAL A 72 3.55 3.94 -3.03
N LEU A 73 3.84 3.14 -4.06
CA LEU A 73 4.71 1.98 -3.94
C LEU A 73 6.17 2.42 -3.87
N SER A 74 6.94 1.81 -2.97
CA SER A 74 8.39 1.98 -2.92
C SER A 74 9.07 0.71 -2.39
N SER A 75 10.35 0.53 -2.71
CA SER A 75 11.16 -0.57 -2.18
C SER A 75 11.15 -0.57 -0.66
N CYS A 76 10.84 -1.72 -0.08
CA CYS A 76 10.85 -1.94 1.36
C CYS A 76 12.28 -1.81 1.89
N THR A 77 12.54 -0.76 2.65
CA THR A 77 13.89 -0.40 3.07
C THR A 77 13.81 0.10 4.52
N GLY A 78 14.87 -0.02 5.32
CA GLY A 78 14.76 -0.03 6.80
C GLY A 78 14.24 1.23 7.50
N GLY A 79 14.13 2.37 6.81
CA GLY A 79 13.59 3.62 7.37
C GLY A 79 12.13 3.56 7.84
N ASN A 80 11.80 4.39 8.84
CA ASN A 80 10.49 4.44 9.50
C ASN A 80 9.35 4.99 8.64
N SER A 81 9.63 5.66 7.52
CA SER A 81 8.60 6.33 6.71
C SER A 81 7.58 5.38 6.10
N ARG A 82 7.84 4.07 6.08
CA ARG A 82 6.94 3.01 5.56
C ARG A 82 6.62 1.95 6.60
N LYS A 83 6.59 2.37 7.87
CA LYS A 83 6.14 1.59 9.02
C LYS A 83 4.82 2.16 9.52
N TRP A 84 3.86 1.28 9.77
CA TRP A 84 2.47 1.63 10.05
C TRP A 84 1.98 0.92 11.31
N THR A 85 1.12 1.60 12.05
CA THR A 85 0.36 1.03 13.17
C THR A 85 -1.11 1.02 12.83
N ARG A 86 -1.85 0.04 13.36
CA ARG A 86 -3.31 -0.04 13.30
C ARG A 86 -3.86 0.18 14.72
N SER A 87 -4.85 1.06 14.85
CA SER A 87 -5.50 1.42 16.13
C SER A 87 -7.01 1.33 16.01
#